data_AF-A0A3P6THG4-F1
#
_entry.id   AF-A0A3P6THG4-F1
#
_cell.length_a   1.000
_cell.length_b   1.000
_cell.length_c   1.000
_cell.angle_alpha   90.00
_cell.angle_beta   90.00
_cell.angle_gamma   90.00
#
_symmetry.space_group_name_H-M   'P 1'
#
loop_
_entity.id
_entity.type
_entity.pdbx_description
1 polymer ?
#
loop_
_entity_poly.entity_id
_entity_poly.type
_entity_poly.pdbx_seq_one_letter_code
_entity_poly.pdbx_strand_id
1 'polypeptide(L)'
;MAVAGGLGTSNMRFGVDVRVKSIHYCVQLPLEVKCSGHNGTVSGASGTRYVNFVIEAQAAGDYSIKPSEKAAVLETSQWPLLLKNFDKLNVRSNHYTPLPEGCSPLKRDIRNYVSSGCINLDKPANPSSHEVVAWVKRILRVDKTGHSGTLDPKQGAGKEYVAIFRLHNTVESEKKVKQALEKLTGALFQRPPLISAVKRQLRIRTIYENKLIEYNPDQNMGIFWVKCEAGTYVRTICVHLGLLLGVGGQMQELRRVRSGIFGEKDDLVTMHDILDAQYLYDHHNDDSYLRRVIRPLESLLVGHKRIVVKDSAVNAICYGAKILLPGVLRFENGIELNEEIVVVTTKGEAICLALALMTTSTMAVTDHGVVAKIKRVIMERDTYARKWCLGPVASKKKAMISQGLLDKYGKPNEKTPAGWRSAYYDLSDTNANNCNQASLKEEKRDHENEQSEKKRRKEVESSDSSSDGESE
;
A
#
# COMPACT_ATOMS: atom_id res chain seq x y z
N MET A 1 42.92 -38.47 34.38
CA MET A 1 42.23 -37.42 33.60
C MET A 1 41.25 -38.10 32.67
N ALA A 2 39.96 -37.82 32.88
CA ALA A 2 38.76 -38.35 32.22
C ALA A 2 38.88 -38.35 30.68
N VAL A 3 38.54 -39.42 29.93
CA VAL A 3 37.27 -40.17 29.75
C VAL A 3 36.28 -39.49 28.78
N ALA A 4 36.09 -40.17 27.63
CA ALA A 4 34.88 -40.42 26.81
C ALA A 4 33.97 -39.25 26.38
N GLY A 5 33.24 -39.26 25.27
CA GLY A 5 32.85 -40.24 24.22
C GLY A 5 31.96 -39.44 23.23
N GLY A 6 31.80 -39.75 21.93
CA GLY A 6 31.31 -41.00 21.38
C GLY A 6 29.81 -40.89 21.02
N LEU A 7 29.44 -41.32 19.80
CA LEU A 7 28.08 -41.55 19.24
C LEU A 7 27.42 -40.33 18.55
N GLY A 8 26.99 -40.36 17.29
CA GLY A 8 26.63 -41.49 16.44
C GLY A 8 25.13 -41.78 16.54
N THR A 9 24.40 -41.45 15.46
CA THR A 9 23.01 -41.82 15.14
C THR A 9 21.90 -41.08 15.90
N SER A 10 20.97 -40.45 15.15
CA SER A 10 19.59 -40.97 15.06
C SER A 10 18.69 -39.98 14.30
N ASN A 11 17.90 -40.55 13.40
CA ASN A 11 16.72 -39.99 12.76
C ASN A 11 15.95 -39.01 13.67
N MET A 12 15.79 -37.76 13.24
CA MET A 12 14.63 -36.97 13.64
C MET A 12 13.58 -37.04 12.55
N ARG A 13 12.83 -38.15 12.58
CA ARG A 13 11.45 -38.19 12.09
C ARG A 13 10.67 -37.13 12.89
N PHE A 14 10.23 -36.06 12.24
CA PHE A 14 9.14 -35.23 12.77
C PHE A 14 7.87 -35.56 11.98
N GLY A 15 7.21 -36.63 12.42
CA GLY A 15 5.86 -36.96 12.01
C GLY A 15 4.83 -36.28 12.92
N VAL A 16 3.93 -35.51 12.28
CA VAL A 16 2.46 -35.38 12.45
C VAL A 16 1.95 -34.97 13.86
N ASP A 17 0.95 -34.11 14.07
CA ASP A 17 -0.26 -33.82 13.30
C ASP A 17 -0.83 -32.46 13.74
N VAL A 18 -0.70 -31.43 12.89
CA VAL A 18 -1.68 -30.34 12.82
C VAL A 18 -1.92 -30.10 11.34
N ARG A 19 -2.99 -30.68 10.80
CA ARG A 19 -3.45 -30.48 9.43
C ARG A 19 -3.96 -29.05 9.24
N VAL A 20 -3.03 -28.11 9.08
CA VAL A 20 -3.33 -26.79 8.51
C VAL A 20 -3.43 -26.99 7.00
N LYS A 21 -4.65 -27.23 6.51
CA LYS A 21 -4.89 -27.70 5.15
C LYS A 21 -4.83 -26.64 4.06
N SER A 22 -4.78 -25.36 4.39
CA SER A 22 -4.39 -24.34 3.43
C SER A 22 -4.15 -23.00 4.09
N ILE A 23 -3.08 -22.35 3.66
CA ILE A 23 -2.79 -20.99 4.08
C ILE A 23 -2.58 -20.15 2.82
N HIS A 24 -3.51 -19.25 2.51
CA HIS A 24 -3.44 -18.40 1.31
C HIS A 24 -2.27 -17.44 1.41
N TYR A 25 -1.22 -17.59 0.60
CA TYR A 25 -0.11 -16.64 0.59
C TYR A 25 -0.14 -15.84 -0.70
N CYS A 26 0.02 -14.53 -0.56
CA CYS A 26 0.51 -13.70 -1.65
C CYS A 26 2.02 -13.92 -1.72
N VAL A 27 2.54 -14.65 -2.71
CA VAL A 27 3.99 -14.77 -2.95
C VAL A 27 4.42 -13.58 -3.81
N GLN A 28 5.31 -12.73 -3.31
CA GLN A 28 5.80 -11.54 -4.02
C GLN A 28 7.16 -11.85 -4.66
N LEU A 29 7.29 -11.62 -5.96
CA LEU A 29 8.46 -11.88 -6.80
C LEU A 29 9.25 -10.55 -7.07
N PRO A 30 10.56 -10.60 -7.43
CA PRO A 30 11.43 -9.42 -7.62
C PRO A 30 11.95 -9.19 -9.06
N LEU A 31 12.29 -7.92 -9.37
CA LEU A 31 13.06 -7.33 -10.49
C LEU A 31 14.57 -7.68 -10.42
N GLU A 32 15.40 -7.92 -11.46
CA GLU A 32 15.37 -7.80 -12.94
C GLU A 32 16.65 -8.47 -13.60
N VAL A 33 16.79 -8.44 -14.96
CA VAL A 33 18.01 -8.38 -15.87
C VAL A 33 18.52 -9.54 -16.79
N LYS A 34 18.36 -9.34 -18.13
CA LYS A 34 19.07 -9.88 -19.37
C LYS A 34 18.35 -10.73 -20.44
N CYS A 35 18.75 -10.51 -21.69
CA CYS A 35 17.91 -10.42 -22.91
C CYS A 35 18.03 -11.58 -23.94
N SER A 36 17.28 -11.43 -25.06
CA SER A 36 17.27 -12.11 -26.38
C SER A 36 16.27 -13.28 -26.51
N GLY A 37 15.48 -13.50 -27.58
CA GLY A 37 15.19 -12.79 -28.84
C GLY A 37 14.33 -13.69 -29.78
N HIS A 38 13.47 -13.07 -30.60
CA HIS A 38 12.84 -13.52 -31.87
C HIS A 38 11.66 -14.54 -31.95
N ASN A 39 10.48 -13.96 -32.31
CA ASN A 39 9.44 -14.28 -33.30
C ASN A 39 9.02 -15.71 -33.70
N GLY A 40 7.69 -15.95 -33.63
CA GLY A 40 6.96 -16.92 -34.47
C GLY A 40 5.49 -17.07 -34.04
N THR A 41 4.56 -16.59 -34.87
CA THR A 41 3.09 -16.68 -34.69
C THR A 41 2.55 -18.09 -34.97
N VAL A 42 1.44 -18.48 -34.33
CA VAL A 42 0.21 -19.03 -34.96
C VAL A 42 -0.87 -19.33 -33.90
N SER A 43 -2.10 -19.07 -34.31
CA SER A 43 -3.39 -19.02 -33.62
C SER A 43 -4.05 -20.38 -33.30
N GLY A 44 -4.89 -20.42 -32.25
CA GLY A 44 -5.99 -21.40 -32.16
C GLY A 44 -6.69 -21.52 -30.79
N ALA A 45 -7.84 -20.84 -30.65
CA ALA A 45 -9.10 -21.17 -29.94
C ALA A 45 -9.16 -22.31 -28.88
N SER A 46 -9.94 -22.31 -27.80
CA SER A 46 -10.98 -21.43 -27.24
C SER A 46 -11.58 -22.18 -26.02
N GLY A 47 -11.96 -21.50 -24.92
CA GLY A 47 -12.96 -22.08 -24.01
C GLY A 47 -12.97 -21.69 -22.53
N THR A 48 -13.17 -20.41 -22.16
CA THR A 48 -13.87 -20.05 -20.89
C THR A 48 -14.28 -18.56 -20.93
N ARG A 49 -15.56 -18.27 -21.21
CA ARG A 49 -15.96 -17.07 -21.97
C ARG A 49 -16.51 -15.85 -21.21
N TYR A 50 -16.54 -15.77 -19.88
CA TYR A 50 -17.16 -14.60 -19.21
C TYR A 50 -16.27 -13.81 -18.24
N VAL A 51 -15.26 -14.43 -17.61
CA VAL A 51 -14.30 -13.69 -16.75
C VAL A 51 -13.00 -13.38 -17.50
N ASN A 52 -12.62 -14.24 -18.45
CA ASN A 52 -11.42 -14.07 -19.29
C ASN A 52 -11.54 -12.92 -20.30
N PHE A 53 -12.75 -12.60 -20.75
CA PHE A 53 -12.96 -11.54 -21.76
C PHE A 53 -12.49 -10.18 -21.25
N VAL A 54 -12.65 -9.89 -19.95
CA VAL A 54 -12.23 -8.61 -19.39
C VAL A 54 -10.71 -8.52 -19.30
N ILE A 55 -10.02 -9.59 -18.90
CA ILE A 55 -8.55 -9.59 -18.77
C ILE A 55 -7.90 -9.60 -20.17
N GLU A 56 -8.39 -10.40 -21.11
CA GLU A 56 -7.88 -10.43 -22.50
C GLU A 56 -8.18 -9.12 -23.23
N ALA A 57 -9.37 -8.53 -23.06
CA ALA A 57 -9.67 -7.20 -23.60
C ALA A 57 -8.80 -6.11 -22.93
N GLN A 58 -8.52 -6.25 -21.62
CA GLN A 58 -7.61 -5.36 -20.88
C GLN A 58 -6.13 -5.53 -21.25
N ALA A 59 -5.73 -6.67 -21.80
CA ALA A 59 -4.40 -6.83 -22.38
C ALA A 59 -4.29 -6.16 -23.77
N ALA A 60 -5.35 -6.26 -24.58
CA ALA A 60 -5.39 -5.72 -25.94
C ALA A 60 -5.57 -4.17 -26.00
N GLY A 61 -6.28 -3.56 -25.05
CA GLY A 61 -6.61 -2.12 -25.07
C GLY A 61 -5.43 -1.19 -24.74
N ASP A 62 -5.41 0.04 -25.28
CA ASP A 62 -4.43 1.09 -24.94
C ASP A 62 -4.90 1.94 -23.73
N TYR A 63 -4.53 1.52 -22.52
CA TYR A 63 -4.89 2.16 -21.25
C TYR A 63 -3.88 3.22 -20.82
N SER A 64 -3.67 4.24 -21.66
CA SER A 64 -2.83 5.40 -21.36
C SER A 64 -3.65 6.70 -21.39
N ILE A 65 -3.33 7.62 -20.48
CA ILE A 65 -4.00 8.93 -20.46
C ILE A 65 -3.47 9.75 -21.64
N LYS A 66 -4.36 10.08 -22.58
CA LYS A 66 -4.00 10.98 -23.68
C LYS A 66 -4.03 12.44 -23.20
N PRO A 67 -3.03 13.25 -23.54
CA PRO A 67 -3.09 14.70 -23.32
C PRO A 67 -4.25 15.28 -24.15
N SER A 68 -5.12 16.08 -23.52
CA SER A 68 -6.33 16.62 -24.13
C SER A 68 -6.69 17.97 -23.50
N GLU A 69 -7.11 18.94 -24.31
CA GLU A 69 -7.66 20.23 -23.87
C GLU A 69 -9.17 20.16 -23.53
N LYS A 70 -9.88 19.10 -23.95
CA LYS A 70 -11.31 18.86 -23.66
C LYS A 70 -11.50 17.74 -22.63
N ALA A 71 -12.54 17.84 -21.79
CA ALA A 71 -12.93 16.80 -20.84
C ALA A 71 -13.51 15.58 -21.59
N ALA A 72 -12.69 14.55 -21.82
CA ALA A 72 -13.16 13.29 -22.41
C ALA A 72 -13.95 12.49 -21.37
N VAL A 73 -15.20 12.12 -21.70
CA VAL A 73 -15.99 11.16 -20.91
C VAL A 73 -15.61 9.75 -21.37
N LEU A 74 -14.48 9.25 -20.86
CA LEU A 74 -14.12 7.84 -21.00
C LEU A 74 -14.79 7.08 -19.84
N GLU A 75 -15.46 5.95 -20.12
CA GLU A 75 -15.91 5.05 -19.06
C GLU A 75 -14.70 4.32 -18.46
N THR A 76 -13.99 4.96 -17.54
CA THR A 76 -12.80 4.39 -16.89
C THR A 76 -13.13 3.39 -15.78
N SER A 77 -14.40 3.05 -15.59
CA SER A 77 -14.86 2.03 -14.64
C SER A 77 -14.34 0.63 -14.97
N GLN A 78 -14.10 0.36 -16.26
CA GLN A 78 -13.58 -0.91 -16.77
C GLN A 78 -12.05 -0.95 -16.85
N TRP A 79 -11.36 0.15 -16.51
CA TRP A 79 -9.90 0.20 -16.57
C TRP A 79 -9.26 -0.68 -15.48
N PRO A 80 -8.09 -1.29 -15.76
CA PRO A 80 -7.50 -2.27 -14.87
C PRO A 80 -6.86 -1.63 -13.63
N LEU A 81 -6.87 -2.37 -12.52
CA LEU A 81 -6.04 -2.12 -11.33
C LEU A 81 -6.17 -0.68 -10.78
N LEU A 82 -5.05 0.02 -10.65
CA LEU A 82 -4.96 1.37 -10.09
C LEU A 82 -5.49 2.46 -11.02
N LEU A 83 -5.77 2.13 -12.29
CA LEU A 83 -6.38 3.03 -13.26
C LEU A 83 -7.92 2.95 -13.28
N LYS A 84 -8.52 2.07 -12.47
CA LYS A 84 -9.98 1.97 -12.36
C LYS A 84 -10.60 3.26 -11.80
N ASN A 85 -11.70 3.75 -12.40
CA ASN A 85 -12.38 4.98 -11.98
C ASN A 85 -11.45 6.21 -11.94
N PHE A 86 -10.53 6.27 -12.89
CA PHE A 86 -9.58 7.36 -13.01
C PHE A 86 -10.26 8.72 -13.24
N ASP A 87 -11.41 8.74 -13.92
CA ASP A 87 -12.24 9.91 -14.15
C ASP A 87 -12.72 10.58 -12.85
N LYS A 88 -12.84 9.81 -11.76
CA LYS A 88 -13.30 10.31 -10.45
C LYS A 88 -12.20 11.03 -9.66
N LEU A 89 -10.97 11.05 -10.14
CA LEU A 89 -9.87 11.74 -9.49
C LEU A 89 -9.92 13.24 -9.77
N ASN A 90 -9.63 14.05 -8.74
CA ASN A 90 -9.54 15.49 -8.88
C ASN A 90 -8.36 15.86 -9.76
N VAL A 91 -8.61 16.81 -10.66
CA VAL A 91 -7.61 17.31 -11.60
C VAL A 91 -6.91 18.52 -11.02
N ARG A 92 -5.58 18.43 -10.82
CA ARG A 92 -4.74 19.61 -10.52
C ARG A 92 -4.15 20.20 -11.79
N SER A 93 -3.64 19.35 -12.68
CA SER A 93 -3.01 19.79 -13.92
C SER A 93 -3.29 18.78 -15.03
N ASN A 94 -3.83 19.25 -16.16
CA ASN A 94 -4.05 18.42 -17.34
C ASN A 94 -2.82 18.32 -18.24
N HIS A 95 -1.88 19.25 -18.09
CA HIS A 95 -0.73 19.39 -18.97
C HIS A 95 0.49 18.68 -18.38
N TYR A 96 0.98 17.68 -19.10
CA TYR A 96 2.25 17.03 -18.82
C TYR A 96 2.87 16.52 -20.12
N THR A 97 4.18 16.33 -20.13
CA THR A 97 4.90 15.73 -21.26
C THR A 97 5.05 14.24 -20.98
N PRO A 98 4.32 13.35 -21.67
CA PRO A 98 4.44 11.92 -21.46
C PRO A 98 5.84 11.44 -21.86
N LEU A 99 6.38 10.51 -21.07
CA LEU A 99 7.64 9.85 -21.37
C LEU A 99 7.38 8.46 -21.99
N PRO A 100 8.17 8.06 -23.01
CA PRO A 100 8.01 6.74 -23.61
C PRO A 100 8.39 5.61 -22.64
N GLU A 101 9.23 5.90 -21.66
CA GLU A 101 9.74 4.97 -20.63
C GLU A 101 8.64 4.45 -19.69
N GLY A 102 8.75 3.20 -19.24
CA GLY A 102 7.73 2.55 -18.41
C GLY A 102 6.54 2.03 -19.21
N CYS A 103 5.73 1.17 -18.60
CA CYS A 103 4.60 0.53 -19.28
C CYS A 103 3.45 0.22 -18.32
N SER A 104 2.23 0.12 -18.84
CA SER A 104 1.09 -0.27 -18.01
C SER A 104 1.33 -1.66 -17.40
N PRO A 105 0.94 -1.92 -16.12
CA PRO A 105 1.28 -3.16 -15.43
C PRO A 105 0.96 -4.46 -16.17
N LEU A 106 -0.16 -4.50 -16.91
CA LEU A 106 -0.57 -5.68 -17.69
C LEU A 106 0.24 -5.86 -18.99
N LYS A 107 0.83 -4.78 -19.50
CA LYS A 107 1.60 -4.75 -20.75
C LYS A 107 3.11 -4.90 -20.55
N ARG A 108 3.55 -5.18 -19.32
CA ARG A 108 4.96 -5.47 -19.03
C ARG A 108 5.42 -6.68 -19.84
N ASP A 109 6.67 -6.64 -20.27
CA ASP A 109 7.34 -7.84 -20.77
C ASP A 109 7.31 -8.93 -19.69
N ILE A 110 7.31 -10.20 -20.10
CA ILE A 110 7.07 -11.31 -19.18
C ILE A 110 8.07 -11.35 -18.03
N ARG A 111 9.32 -10.97 -18.29
CA ARG A 111 10.36 -10.93 -17.26
C ARG A 111 10.02 -9.90 -16.20
N ASN A 112 9.77 -8.65 -16.60
CA ASN A 112 9.43 -7.57 -15.68
C ASN A 112 8.06 -7.78 -15.03
N TYR A 113 7.15 -8.47 -15.70
CA TYR A 113 5.84 -8.88 -15.18
C TYR A 113 5.99 -9.88 -14.03
N VAL A 114 6.73 -10.98 -14.26
CA VAL A 114 7.06 -11.97 -13.22
C VAL A 114 7.78 -11.29 -12.07
N SER A 115 8.76 -10.45 -12.39
CA SER A 115 9.56 -9.72 -11.43
C SER A 115 8.79 -8.70 -10.59
N SER A 116 7.73 -8.12 -11.12
CA SER A 116 6.83 -7.21 -10.39
C SER A 116 5.53 -7.92 -9.99
N GLY A 117 5.60 -9.24 -9.85
CA GLY A 117 4.47 -10.13 -9.72
C GLY A 117 4.12 -10.48 -8.27
N CYS A 118 2.85 -10.81 -8.07
CA CYS A 118 2.32 -11.43 -6.88
C CYS A 118 1.42 -12.62 -7.26
N ILE A 119 1.49 -13.71 -6.49
CA ILE A 119 0.71 -14.92 -6.73
C ILE A 119 -0.23 -15.16 -5.57
N ASN A 120 -1.52 -15.34 -5.84
CA ASN A 120 -2.51 -15.76 -4.84
C ASN A 120 -2.52 -17.30 -4.73
N LEU A 121 -1.66 -17.84 -3.88
CA LEU A 121 -1.38 -19.28 -3.81
C LEU A 121 -2.28 -20.01 -2.79
N ASP A 122 -2.99 -21.05 -3.24
CA ASP A 122 -3.55 -22.09 -2.37
C ASP A 122 -2.43 -22.99 -1.88
N LYS A 123 -1.87 -22.64 -0.72
CA LYS A 123 -0.80 -23.43 -0.13
C LYS A 123 -1.32 -24.82 0.27
N PRO A 124 -0.63 -25.90 -0.11
CA PRO A 124 -1.01 -27.24 0.32
C PRO A 124 -0.84 -27.44 1.83
N ALA A 125 -1.56 -28.43 2.35
CA ALA A 125 -1.39 -28.95 3.69
C ALA A 125 0.01 -29.55 3.85
N ASN A 126 0.60 -29.39 5.05
CA ASN A 126 1.88 -29.96 5.51
C ASN A 126 3.14 -29.09 5.36
N PRO A 127 3.63 -28.69 4.17
CA PRO A 127 4.90 -27.98 4.09
C PRO A 127 4.77 -26.63 4.78
N SER A 128 5.86 -26.15 5.37
CA SER A 128 5.91 -24.80 5.91
C SER A 128 5.82 -23.77 4.78
N SER A 129 5.41 -22.56 5.12
CA SER A 129 5.27 -21.48 4.16
C SER A 129 6.62 -21.05 3.58
N HIS A 130 7.70 -21.17 4.35
CA HIS A 130 9.06 -20.91 3.88
C HIS A 130 9.50 -21.94 2.84
N GLU A 131 9.18 -23.22 3.03
CA GLU A 131 9.48 -24.27 2.05
C GLU A 131 8.73 -24.05 0.74
N VAL A 132 7.43 -23.75 0.81
CA VAL A 132 6.61 -23.48 -0.37
C VAL A 132 7.14 -22.28 -1.15
N VAL A 133 7.50 -21.20 -0.46
CA VAL A 133 8.08 -20.01 -1.08
C VAL A 133 9.44 -20.32 -1.72
N ALA A 134 10.26 -21.16 -1.09
CA ALA A 134 11.53 -21.61 -1.67
C ALA A 134 11.33 -22.47 -2.92
N TRP A 135 10.27 -23.30 -2.97
CA TRP A 135 9.90 -24.05 -4.17
C TRP A 135 9.44 -23.12 -5.29
N VAL A 136 8.57 -22.14 -5.01
CA VAL A 136 8.15 -21.13 -6.00
C VAL A 136 9.35 -20.38 -6.56
N LYS A 137 10.28 -19.96 -5.69
CA LYS A 137 11.54 -19.30 -6.10
C LYS A 137 12.32 -20.15 -7.10
N ARG A 138 12.44 -21.46 -6.84
CA ARG A 138 13.17 -22.40 -7.69
C ARG A 138 12.47 -22.64 -9.02
N ILE A 139 11.14 -22.81 -8.99
CA ILE A 139 10.33 -23.05 -10.20
C ILE A 139 10.45 -21.84 -11.14
N LEU A 140 10.15 -20.64 -10.65
CA LEU A 140 10.15 -19.41 -11.45
C LEU A 140 11.54 -18.82 -11.71
N ARG A 141 12.60 -19.39 -11.09
CA ARG A 141 14.00 -18.97 -11.24
C ARG A 141 14.21 -17.48 -10.92
N VAL A 142 13.52 -16.98 -9.90
CA VAL A 142 13.63 -15.59 -9.45
C VAL A 142 14.61 -15.42 -8.29
N ASP A 143 15.15 -14.21 -8.11
CA ASP A 143 16.22 -13.95 -7.14
C ASP A 143 15.75 -13.93 -5.68
N LYS A 144 14.51 -13.53 -5.44
CA LYS A 144 13.91 -13.33 -4.12
C LYS A 144 12.46 -13.76 -4.19
N THR A 145 11.90 -14.06 -3.04
CA THR A 145 10.48 -14.37 -2.90
C THR A 145 10.08 -14.02 -1.48
N GLY A 146 8.96 -13.32 -1.32
CA GLY A 146 8.36 -13.05 -0.01
C GLY A 146 6.96 -13.65 0.08
N HIS A 147 6.38 -13.69 1.27
CA HIS A 147 4.98 -14.08 1.45
C HIS A 147 4.24 -13.14 2.41
N SER A 148 2.91 -13.04 2.31
CA SER A 148 2.05 -12.17 3.15
C SER A 148 1.88 -12.63 4.62
N GLY A 149 2.98 -13.12 5.20
CA GLY A 149 3.12 -13.37 6.62
C GLY A 149 2.50 -14.69 7.09
N THR A 150 3.32 -15.44 7.83
CA THR A 150 2.86 -16.50 8.73
C THR A 150 2.23 -15.90 9.97
N LEU A 151 2.52 -14.62 10.31
CA LEU A 151 1.76 -13.66 11.14
C LEU A 151 2.57 -12.33 11.25
N ASP A 152 2.57 -11.48 10.22
CA ASP A 152 3.24 -10.16 10.31
C ASP A 152 2.33 -9.11 10.98
N PRO A 153 2.71 -8.51 12.12
CA PRO A 153 1.88 -7.56 12.87
C PRO A 153 1.82 -6.14 12.27
N LYS A 154 2.62 -5.83 11.24
CA LYS A 154 2.67 -4.50 10.61
C LYS A 154 1.84 -4.36 9.33
N GLN A 155 1.22 -5.45 8.89
CA GLN A 155 0.25 -5.40 7.79
C GLN A 155 -1.13 -5.18 8.41
N GLY A 156 -1.66 -3.95 8.35
CA GLY A 156 -3.02 -3.62 8.79
C GLY A 156 -4.13 -4.29 7.95
N ALA A 157 -3.75 -5.14 7.00
CA ALA A 157 -4.64 -5.97 6.23
C ALA A 157 -5.25 -7.07 7.13
N GLY A 158 -6.56 -6.97 7.37
CA GLY A 158 -7.33 -7.99 8.08
C GLY A 158 -7.21 -9.38 7.43
N LYS A 159 -7.35 -10.42 8.25
CA LYS A 159 -7.28 -11.82 7.80
C LYS A 159 -8.58 -12.52 8.16
N GLU A 160 -9.03 -13.41 7.28
CA GLU A 160 -10.22 -14.22 7.50
C GLU A 160 -9.86 -15.69 7.44
N TYR A 161 -10.44 -16.47 8.34
CA TYR A 161 -10.19 -17.90 8.46
C TYR A 161 -11.49 -18.66 8.62
N VAL A 162 -11.46 -19.92 8.17
CA VAL A 162 -12.40 -20.96 8.56
C VAL A 162 -11.62 -21.97 9.38
N ALA A 163 -12.09 -22.22 10.61
CA ALA A 163 -11.42 -23.08 11.56
C ALA A 163 -12.37 -24.15 12.07
N ILE A 164 -11.83 -25.35 12.25
CA ILE A 164 -12.50 -26.46 12.89
C ILE A 164 -11.95 -26.56 14.31
N PHE A 165 -12.83 -26.46 15.30
CA PHE A 165 -12.48 -26.73 16.70
C PHE A 165 -13.02 -28.08 17.12
N ARG A 166 -12.32 -28.71 18.06
CA ARG A 166 -12.76 -29.92 18.75
C ARG A 166 -12.80 -29.64 20.25
N LEU A 167 -13.95 -29.88 20.86
CA LEU A 167 -14.13 -29.82 22.31
C LEU A 167 -13.77 -31.17 22.93
N HIS A 168 -13.23 -31.18 24.14
CA HIS A 168 -12.82 -32.44 24.78
C HIS A 168 -14.00 -33.21 25.37
N ASN A 169 -15.12 -32.54 25.65
CA ASN A 169 -16.33 -33.15 26.18
C ASN A 169 -17.58 -32.54 25.54
N THR A 170 -18.72 -33.24 25.64
CA THR A 170 -20.01 -32.82 25.10
C THR A 170 -20.53 -31.58 25.81
N VAL A 171 -21.14 -30.68 25.05
CA VAL A 171 -21.78 -29.47 25.56
C VAL A 171 -23.29 -29.66 25.52
N GLU A 172 -23.97 -29.21 26.58
CA GLU A 172 -25.43 -29.37 26.74
C GLU A 172 -26.28 -28.75 25.62
N SER A 173 -25.79 -27.71 24.94
CA SER A 173 -26.52 -27.05 23.86
C SER A 173 -25.60 -26.29 22.90
N GLU A 174 -25.88 -26.41 21.60
CA GLU A 174 -25.26 -25.61 20.53
C GLU A 174 -25.39 -24.09 20.78
N LYS A 175 -26.49 -23.65 21.39
CA LYS A 175 -26.70 -22.22 21.71
C LYS A 175 -25.61 -21.68 22.63
N LYS A 176 -25.12 -22.50 23.58
CA LYS A 176 -24.01 -22.11 24.47
C LYS A 176 -22.71 -21.91 23.70
N VAL A 177 -22.45 -22.77 22.70
CA VAL A 177 -21.26 -22.66 21.83
C VAL A 177 -21.32 -21.36 21.03
N LYS A 178 -22.47 -21.04 20.44
CA LYS A 178 -22.69 -19.79 19.70
C LYS A 178 -22.48 -18.56 20.60
N GLN A 179 -23.09 -18.53 21.78
CA GLN A 179 -22.91 -17.44 22.75
C GLN A 179 -21.47 -17.29 23.23
N ALA A 180 -20.76 -18.40 23.46
CA ALA A 180 -19.35 -18.36 23.87
C ALA A 180 -18.45 -17.81 22.75
N LEU A 181 -18.75 -18.14 21.48
CA LEU A 181 -18.04 -17.62 20.33
C LEU A 181 -18.31 -16.12 20.09
N GLU A 182 -19.55 -15.67 20.32
CA GLU A 182 -19.93 -14.25 20.27
C GLU A 182 -19.20 -13.44 21.36
N LYS A 183 -19.03 -14.00 22.57
CA LYS A 183 -18.20 -13.37 23.64
C LYS A 183 -16.73 -13.23 23.26
N LEU A 184 -16.24 -14.04 22.33
CA LEU A 184 -14.87 -13.96 21.79
C LEU A 184 -14.77 -12.99 20.60
N THR A 185 -15.60 -11.94 20.56
CA THR A 185 -15.49 -10.85 19.58
C THR A 185 -14.99 -9.56 20.26
N GLY A 186 -14.38 -8.67 19.49
CA GLY A 186 -13.75 -7.46 20.02
C GLY A 186 -12.29 -7.64 20.43
N ALA A 187 -11.82 -6.78 21.33
CA ALA A 187 -10.43 -6.75 21.78
C ALA A 187 -10.16 -7.88 22.78
N LEU A 188 -9.41 -8.91 22.37
CA LEU A 188 -9.09 -10.06 23.20
C LEU A 188 -7.63 -10.07 23.65
N PHE A 189 -7.42 -10.49 24.90
CA PHE A 189 -6.10 -10.86 25.38
C PHE A 189 -5.67 -12.19 24.76
N GLN A 190 -4.50 -12.21 24.16
CA GLN A 190 -3.88 -13.41 23.64
C GLN A 190 -2.43 -13.50 24.10
N ARG A 191 -2.02 -14.71 24.45
CA ARG A 191 -0.61 -15.07 24.58
C ARG A 191 -0.26 -16.00 23.42
N PRO A 192 0.84 -15.73 22.68
CA PRO A 192 1.31 -16.64 21.65
C PRO A 192 1.48 -18.08 22.17
N PRO A 193 1.25 -19.10 21.33
CA PRO A 193 1.51 -20.50 21.70
C PRO A 193 3.01 -20.76 21.89
N LEU A 194 3.35 -21.92 22.46
CA LEU A 194 4.73 -22.34 22.70
C LEU A 194 5.58 -22.29 21.42
N ILE A 195 5.03 -22.79 20.31
CA ILE A 195 5.66 -22.75 19.00
C ILE A 195 5.15 -21.51 18.26
N SER A 196 5.93 -20.43 18.27
CA SER A 196 5.62 -19.20 17.57
C SER A 196 6.87 -18.47 17.09
N ALA A 197 6.74 -17.72 15.99
CA ALA A 197 7.82 -16.89 15.45
C ALA A 197 8.03 -15.57 16.23
N VAL A 198 7.16 -15.27 17.21
CA VAL A 198 7.15 -14.01 17.95
C VAL A 198 7.26 -14.31 19.44
N LYS A 199 7.98 -13.45 20.18
CA LYS A 199 8.14 -13.58 21.64
C LYS A 199 6.80 -13.76 22.35
N ARG A 200 6.76 -14.75 23.26
CA ARG A 200 5.55 -15.15 23.99
C ARG A 200 5.20 -14.18 25.12
N GLN A 201 4.57 -13.06 24.76
CA GLN A 201 4.09 -12.03 25.69
C GLN A 201 2.57 -11.84 25.55
N LEU A 202 1.90 -11.42 26.62
CA LEU A 202 0.48 -11.08 26.56
C LEU A 202 0.29 -9.84 25.68
N ARG A 203 -0.69 -9.90 24.78
CA ARG A 203 -1.00 -8.81 23.86
C ARG A 203 -2.49 -8.78 23.55
N ILE A 204 -2.99 -7.61 23.16
CA ILE A 204 -4.37 -7.44 22.74
C ILE A 204 -4.44 -7.62 21.23
N ARG A 205 -5.43 -8.38 20.75
CA ARG A 205 -5.74 -8.50 19.33
C ARG A 205 -7.24 -8.43 19.13
N THR A 206 -7.65 -7.71 18.09
CA THR A 206 -9.07 -7.50 17.82
C THR A 206 -9.61 -8.57 16.88
N ILE A 207 -10.71 -9.18 17.28
CA ILE A 207 -11.57 -10.00 16.42
C ILE A 207 -12.72 -9.11 15.98
N TYR A 208 -12.82 -8.87 14.69
CA TYR A 208 -13.86 -8.01 14.13
C TYR A 208 -15.20 -8.72 14.10
N GLU A 209 -15.21 -10.02 13.76
CA GLU A 209 -16.44 -10.79 13.62
C GLU A 209 -16.16 -12.30 13.75
N ASN A 210 -17.05 -13.02 14.42
CA ASN A 210 -17.07 -14.48 14.47
C ASN A 210 -18.45 -14.98 14.02
N LYS A 211 -18.49 -16.06 13.25
CA LYS A 211 -19.72 -16.73 12.81
C LYS A 211 -19.57 -18.23 12.97
N LEU A 212 -20.41 -18.85 13.81
CA LEU A 212 -20.54 -20.30 13.85
C LEU A 212 -21.26 -20.74 12.57
N ILE A 213 -20.66 -21.68 11.84
CA ILE A 213 -21.22 -22.23 10.60
C ILE A 213 -22.02 -23.49 10.93
N GLU A 214 -21.38 -24.43 11.62
CA GLU A 214 -21.96 -25.73 11.95
C GLU A 214 -21.35 -26.24 13.26
N TYR A 215 -22.13 -26.97 14.04
CA TYR A 215 -21.66 -27.70 15.21
C TYR A 215 -22.29 -29.09 15.24
N ASN A 216 -21.44 -30.11 15.34
CA ASN A 216 -21.85 -31.49 15.48
C ASN A 216 -21.58 -31.96 16.93
N PRO A 217 -22.64 -32.18 17.74
CA PRO A 217 -22.51 -32.64 19.12
C PRO A 217 -21.90 -34.04 19.26
N ASP A 218 -22.19 -34.96 18.33
CA ASP A 218 -21.73 -36.36 18.43
C ASP A 218 -20.20 -36.45 18.29
N GLN A 219 -19.64 -35.58 17.45
CA GLN A 219 -18.20 -35.53 17.20
C GLN A 219 -17.47 -34.54 18.11
N ASN A 220 -18.20 -33.73 18.88
CA ASN A 220 -17.69 -32.58 19.63
C ASN A 220 -16.88 -31.62 18.75
N MET A 221 -17.30 -31.43 17.50
CA MET A 221 -16.60 -30.60 16.52
C MET A 221 -17.50 -29.51 15.98
N GLY A 222 -16.94 -28.34 15.72
CA GLY A 222 -17.65 -27.26 15.06
C GLY A 222 -16.76 -26.49 14.11
N ILE A 223 -17.40 -25.84 13.16
CA ILE A 223 -16.79 -25.02 12.12
C ILE A 223 -17.22 -23.58 12.36
N PHE A 224 -16.25 -22.67 12.40
CA PHE A 224 -16.55 -21.24 12.47
C PHE A 224 -15.68 -20.45 11.51
N TRP A 225 -16.25 -19.33 11.06
CA TRP A 225 -15.55 -18.30 10.32
C TRP A 225 -15.17 -17.15 11.27
N VAL A 226 -13.96 -16.62 11.12
CA VAL A 226 -13.44 -15.53 11.93
C VAL A 226 -12.74 -14.50 11.07
N LYS A 227 -13.07 -13.22 11.29
CA LYS A 227 -12.37 -12.07 10.75
C LYS A 227 -11.60 -11.37 11.86
N CYS A 228 -10.28 -11.30 11.73
CA CYS A 228 -9.41 -10.84 12.80
C CYS A 228 -8.27 -9.94 12.31
N GLU A 229 -7.72 -9.18 13.25
CA GLU A 229 -6.51 -8.40 13.08
C GLU A 229 -5.30 -9.30 12.76
N ALA A 230 -4.33 -8.77 12.02
CA ALA A 230 -3.06 -9.45 11.80
C ALA A 230 -2.33 -9.73 13.13
N GLY A 231 -1.81 -10.95 13.29
CA GLY A 231 -1.18 -11.38 14.54
C GLY A 231 -2.11 -12.15 15.49
N THR A 232 -3.40 -12.30 15.16
CA THR A 232 -4.34 -13.10 15.95
C THR A 232 -4.06 -14.60 15.79
N TYR A 233 -3.93 -15.32 16.91
CA TYR A 233 -3.76 -16.78 16.90
C TYR A 233 -5.10 -17.49 17.01
N VAL A 234 -5.60 -18.02 15.89
CA VAL A 234 -6.87 -18.79 15.86
C VAL A 234 -6.81 -20.02 16.75
N ARG A 235 -5.64 -20.66 16.88
CA ARG A 235 -5.43 -21.76 17.84
C ARG A 235 -5.76 -21.36 19.28
N THR A 236 -5.37 -20.15 19.68
CA THR A 236 -5.65 -19.62 21.03
C THR A 236 -7.14 -19.34 21.21
N ILE A 237 -7.84 -18.92 20.15
CA ILE A 237 -9.31 -18.75 20.17
C ILE A 237 -9.99 -20.08 20.48
N CYS A 238 -9.62 -21.19 19.81
CA CYS A 238 -10.21 -22.50 20.07
C CYS A 238 -9.99 -22.98 21.50
N VAL A 239 -8.81 -22.69 22.08
CA VAL A 239 -8.52 -22.99 23.50
C VAL A 239 -9.39 -22.13 24.42
N HIS A 240 -9.51 -20.83 24.16
CA HIS A 240 -10.34 -19.93 24.98
C HIS A 240 -11.82 -20.29 24.90
N LEU A 241 -12.31 -20.72 23.73
CA LEU A 241 -13.67 -21.21 23.56
C LEU A 241 -13.91 -22.43 24.47
N GLY A 242 -12.98 -23.38 24.48
CA GLY A 242 -13.04 -24.54 25.36
C GLY A 242 -13.02 -24.19 26.85
N LEU A 243 -12.21 -23.19 27.24
CA LEU A 243 -12.15 -22.70 28.63
C LEU A 243 -13.45 -21.99 29.06
N LEU A 244 -14.05 -21.18 28.18
CA LEU A 244 -15.33 -20.51 28.44
C LEU A 244 -16.49 -21.51 28.57
N LEU A 245 -16.43 -22.61 27.85
CA LEU A 245 -17.43 -23.69 27.92
C LEU A 245 -17.18 -24.68 29.06
N GLY A 246 -16.01 -24.62 29.74
CA GLY A 246 -15.64 -25.51 30.84
C GLY A 246 -15.21 -26.92 30.43
N VAL A 247 -15.36 -27.29 29.15
CA VAL A 247 -15.03 -28.63 28.63
C VAL A 247 -13.61 -28.75 28.07
N GLY A 248 -12.93 -27.62 27.83
CA GLY A 248 -11.65 -27.59 27.11
C GLY A 248 -11.83 -27.76 25.60
N GLY A 249 -10.85 -27.28 24.83
CA GLY A 249 -10.95 -27.28 23.37
C GLY A 249 -9.62 -27.04 22.68
N GLN A 250 -9.52 -27.55 21.46
CA GLN A 250 -8.36 -27.43 20.60
C GLN A 250 -8.75 -27.14 19.16
N MET A 251 -7.80 -26.66 18.37
CA MET A 251 -7.97 -26.43 16.95
C MET A 251 -7.61 -27.71 16.19
N GLN A 252 -8.53 -28.22 15.37
CA GLN A 252 -8.35 -29.43 14.58
C GLN A 252 -7.77 -29.11 13.20
N GLU A 253 -8.42 -28.22 12.46
CA GLU A 253 -7.98 -27.78 11.13
C GLU A 253 -8.17 -26.26 10.99
N LEU A 254 -7.40 -25.66 10.09
CA LEU A 254 -7.46 -24.23 9.79
C LEU A 254 -7.22 -23.99 8.30
N ARG A 255 -8.12 -23.20 7.69
CA ARG A 255 -7.97 -22.65 6.35
C ARG A 255 -8.03 -21.13 6.43
N ARG A 256 -7.01 -20.45 5.91
CA ARG A 256 -7.12 -19.00 5.66
C ARG A 256 -7.98 -18.82 4.42
N VAL A 257 -8.98 -17.94 4.45
CA VAL A 257 -9.89 -17.69 3.30
C VAL A 257 -9.64 -16.32 2.67
N ARG A 258 -9.10 -15.38 3.47
CA ARG A 258 -8.69 -14.06 2.98
C ARG A 258 -7.38 -13.62 3.62
N SER A 259 -6.52 -13.02 2.81
CA SER A 259 -5.30 -12.35 3.23
C SER A 259 -5.28 -10.94 2.67
N GLY A 260 -5.83 -9.98 3.41
CA GLY A 260 -5.95 -8.60 2.94
C GLY A 260 -6.92 -8.48 1.77
N ILE A 261 -6.41 -8.03 0.62
CA ILE A 261 -7.25 -7.79 -0.56
C ILE A 261 -7.66 -9.11 -1.22
N PHE A 262 -6.78 -10.12 -1.21
CA PHE A 262 -7.05 -11.41 -1.87
C PHE A 262 -7.87 -12.36 -0.99
N GLY A 263 -9.00 -12.81 -1.53
CA GLY A 263 -9.75 -13.96 -1.05
C GLY A 263 -9.56 -15.20 -1.93
N GLU A 264 -10.21 -16.30 -1.54
CA GLU A 264 -10.20 -17.57 -2.29
C GLU A 264 -10.87 -17.49 -3.67
N LYS A 265 -11.75 -16.51 -3.88
CA LYS A 265 -12.45 -16.29 -5.15
C LYS A 265 -11.64 -15.46 -6.14
N ASP A 266 -10.55 -14.86 -5.68
CA ASP A 266 -9.74 -13.92 -6.44
C ASP A 266 -8.60 -14.64 -7.16
N ASP A 267 -8.94 -15.54 -8.10
CA ASP A 267 -7.99 -16.31 -8.94
C ASP A 267 -6.91 -17.01 -8.13
N LEU A 268 -7.38 -17.92 -7.29
CA LEU A 268 -6.55 -18.74 -6.43
C LEU A 268 -5.90 -19.85 -7.26
N VAL A 269 -4.57 -19.95 -7.20
CA VAL A 269 -3.79 -20.92 -7.99
C VAL A 269 -3.05 -21.88 -7.08
N THR A 270 -2.76 -23.08 -7.58
CA THR A 270 -2.02 -24.12 -6.87
C THR A 270 -0.54 -24.15 -7.26
N MET A 271 0.26 -24.91 -6.51
CA MET A 271 1.66 -25.14 -6.88
C MET A 271 1.82 -25.87 -8.21
N HIS A 272 0.84 -26.71 -8.58
CA HIS A 272 0.83 -27.42 -9.85
C HIS A 272 0.66 -26.44 -11.01
N ASP A 273 -0.27 -25.49 -10.89
CA ASP A 273 -0.49 -24.45 -11.90
C ASP A 273 0.78 -23.61 -12.15
N ILE A 274 1.55 -23.29 -11.10
CA ILE A 274 2.81 -22.55 -11.24
C ILE A 274 3.85 -23.38 -12.02
N LEU A 275 3.96 -24.66 -11.69
CA LEU A 275 4.90 -25.56 -12.36
C LEU A 275 4.54 -25.73 -13.84
N ASP A 276 3.26 -25.96 -14.12
CA ASP A 276 2.75 -26.16 -15.47
C ASP A 276 2.87 -24.87 -16.30
N ALA A 277 2.58 -23.71 -15.72
CA ALA A 277 2.75 -22.42 -16.38
C ALA A 277 4.23 -22.15 -16.74
N GLN A 278 5.16 -22.46 -15.84
CA GLN A 278 6.59 -22.34 -16.14
C GLN A 278 7.02 -23.33 -17.22
N TYR A 279 6.52 -24.57 -17.17
CA TYR A 279 6.84 -25.59 -18.15
C TYR A 279 6.39 -25.18 -19.57
N LEU A 280 5.17 -24.65 -19.71
CA LEU A 280 4.66 -24.15 -20.99
C LEU A 280 5.51 -23.00 -21.53
N TYR A 281 5.90 -22.06 -20.67
CA TYR A 281 6.76 -20.97 -21.07
C TYR A 281 8.14 -21.48 -21.55
N ASP A 282 8.73 -22.44 -20.85
CA ASP A 282 10.05 -22.99 -21.19
C ASP A 282 10.05 -23.81 -22.50
N HIS A 283 8.97 -24.54 -22.82
CA HIS A 283 8.91 -25.45 -23.97
C HIS A 283 8.20 -24.87 -25.20
N HIS A 284 7.18 -24.04 -24.99
CA HIS A 284 6.33 -23.50 -26.03
C HIS A 284 6.43 -21.98 -26.18
N ASN A 285 7.18 -21.30 -25.31
CA ASN A 285 7.31 -19.84 -25.28
C ASN A 285 5.95 -19.11 -25.19
N ASP A 286 4.95 -19.77 -24.58
CA ASP A 286 3.63 -19.22 -24.33
C ASP A 286 3.58 -18.65 -22.90
N ASP A 287 3.39 -17.33 -22.80
CA ASP A 287 3.36 -16.60 -21.53
C ASP A 287 1.93 -16.39 -20.98
N SER A 288 0.89 -16.84 -21.69
CA SER A 288 -0.51 -16.65 -21.33
C SER A 288 -0.84 -17.28 -19.97
N TYR A 289 -0.39 -18.52 -19.75
CA TYR A 289 -0.63 -19.22 -18.49
C TYR A 289 0.16 -18.55 -17.33
N LEU A 290 1.39 -18.11 -17.59
CA LEU A 290 2.19 -17.42 -16.58
C LEU A 290 1.56 -16.08 -16.17
N ARG A 291 0.98 -15.34 -17.13
CA ARG A 291 0.19 -14.12 -16.89
C ARG A 291 -1.12 -14.35 -16.16
N ARG A 292 -1.71 -15.54 -16.27
CA ARG A 292 -2.87 -15.95 -15.47
C ARG A 292 -2.47 -16.21 -14.01
N VAL A 293 -1.40 -16.97 -13.81
CA VAL A 293 -0.93 -17.38 -12.48
C VAL A 293 -0.38 -16.21 -11.67
N ILE A 294 0.32 -15.28 -12.33
CA ILE A 294 0.97 -14.14 -11.70
C ILE A 294 0.13 -12.89 -11.94
N ARG A 295 -0.15 -12.14 -10.88
CA ARG A 295 -0.80 -10.82 -10.94
C ARG A 295 0.24 -9.73 -10.77
N PRO A 296 0.07 -8.54 -11.35
CA PRO A 296 0.98 -7.42 -11.07
C PRO A 296 0.82 -6.95 -9.62
N LEU A 297 1.91 -6.51 -9.00
CA LEU A 297 1.93 -6.03 -7.60
C LEU A 297 0.92 -4.91 -7.32
N GLU A 298 0.54 -4.14 -8.34
CA GLU A 298 -0.47 -3.09 -8.25
C GLU A 298 -1.82 -3.60 -7.75
N SER A 299 -2.13 -4.88 -7.97
CA SER A 299 -3.33 -5.54 -7.46
C SER A 299 -3.41 -5.53 -5.92
N LEU A 300 -2.26 -5.49 -5.23
CA LEU A 300 -2.19 -5.37 -3.77
C LEU A 300 -2.47 -3.95 -3.26
N LEU A 301 -2.51 -2.96 -4.15
CA LEU A 301 -2.56 -1.55 -3.78
C LEU A 301 -3.91 -0.90 -4.10
N VAL A 302 -4.85 -1.66 -4.69
CA VAL A 302 -6.17 -1.17 -5.12
C VAL A 302 -7.00 -0.58 -3.98
N GLY A 303 -6.75 -0.99 -2.72
CA GLY A 303 -7.44 -0.44 -1.55
C GLY A 303 -6.91 0.91 -1.05
N HIS A 304 -5.77 1.39 -1.55
CA HIS A 304 -5.18 2.66 -1.10
C HIS A 304 -5.67 3.82 -1.95
N LYS A 305 -5.81 5.00 -1.33
CA LYS A 305 -6.07 6.24 -2.06
C LYS A 305 -4.88 6.62 -2.91
N ARG A 306 -5.14 7.17 -4.10
CA ARG A 306 -4.14 7.37 -5.15
C ARG A 306 -3.78 8.84 -5.35
N ILE A 307 -2.50 9.08 -5.62
CA ILE A 307 -1.99 10.33 -6.18
C ILE A 307 -1.25 10.02 -7.47
N VAL A 308 -1.66 10.64 -8.56
CA VAL A 308 -1.05 10.50 -9.88
C VAL A 308 -0.03 11.61 -10.05
N VAL A 309 1.20 11.26 -10.40
CA VAL A 309 2.30 12.22 -10.60
C VAL A 309 2.66 12.36 -12.08
N LYS A 310 3.28 13.49 -12.42
CA LYS A 310 3.87 13.73 -13.74
C LYS A 310 5.06 12.81 -13.96
N ASP A 311 5.22 12.31 -15.18
CA ASP A 311 6.32 11.43 -15.58
C ASP A 311 7.71 12.02 -15.25
N SER A 312 7.87 13.35 -15.36
CA SER A 312 9.13 14.05 -15.02
C SER A 312 9.52 13.98 -13.54
N ALA A 313 8.56 13.74 -12.64
CA ALA A 313 8.79 13.66 -11.20
C ALA A 313 9.04 12.22 -10.71
N VAL A 314 8.75 11.21 -11.54
CA VAL A 314 8.80 9.78 -11.16
C VAL A 314 10.19 9.37 -10.71
N ASN A 315 11.22 9.66 -11.52
CA ASN A 315 12.60 9.31 -11.18
C ASN A 315 13.01 9.95 -9.84
N ALA A 316 12.65 11.21 -9.61
CA ALA A 316 12.99 11.90 -8.37
C ALA A 316 12.44 11.20 -7.12
N ILE A 317 11.19 10.75 -7.21
CA ILE A 317 10.50 10.02 -6.14
C ILE A 317 11.18 8.66 -5.92
N CYS A 318 11.65 7.99 -6.97
CA CYS A 318 12.38 6.72 -6.86
C CYS A 318 13.72 6.86 -6.10
N TYR A 319 14.35 8.04 -6.16
CA TYR A 319 15.55 8.37 -5.35
C TYR A 319 15.23 8.80 -3.91
N GLY A 320 13.96 8.86 -3.53
CA GLY A 320 13.54 9.24 -2.18
C GLY A 320 13.23 10.72 -2.00
N ALA A 321 13.09 11.49 -3.08
CA ALA A 321 12.67 12.89 -2.98
C ALA A 321 11.23 12.99 -2.44
N LYS A 322 10.96 14.02 -1.64
CA LYS A 322 9.60 14.31 -1.18
C LYS A 322 8.70 14.63 -2.37
N ILE A 323 7.42 14.26 -2.29
CA ILE A 323 6.46 14.51 -3.37
C ILE A 323 5.97 15.95 -3.22
N LEU A 324 6.35 16.80 -4.16
CA LEU A 324 5.98 18.20 -4.19
C LEU A 324 4.74 18.42 -5.05
N LEU A 325 3.96 19.44 -4.71
CA LEU A 325 2.71 19.77 -5.39
C LEU A 325 2.85 20.00 -6.92
N PRO A 326 3.91 20.65 -7.44
CA PRO A 326 4.08 20.81 -8.90
C PRO A 326 4.21 19.50 -9.68
N GLY A 327 4.61 18.42 -9.00
CA GLY A 327 4.72 17.08 -9.55
C GLY A 327 3.41 16.30 -9.56
N VAL A 328 2.35 16.78 -8.90
CA VAL A 328 1.04 16.12 -8.84
C VAL A 328 0.20 16.50 -10.06
N LEU A 329 -0.45 15.50 -10.64
CA LEU A 329 -1.32 15.62 -11.81
C LEU A 329 -2.78 15.47 -11.39
N ARG A 330 -3.10 14.38 -10.68
CA ARG A 330 -4.42 14.07 -10.12
C ARG A 330 -4.32 13.50 -8.71
N PHE A 331 -5.37 13.63 -7.93
CA PHE A 331 -5.44 13.11 -6.57
C PHE A 331 -6.85 12.63 -6.22
N GLU A 332 -6.96 11.65 -5.34
CA GLU A 332 -8.23 11.07 -4.93
C GLU A 332 -8.95 11.94 -3.88
N ASN A 333 -10.26 11.78 -3.78
CA ASN A 333 -11.07 12.50 -2.80
C ASN A 333 -10.95 11.88 -1.40
N GLY A 334 -11.08 12.71 -0.37
CA GLY A 334 -11.11 12.31 1.03
C GLY A 334 -9.77 11.87 1.60
N ILE A 335 -8.64 12.20 0.97
CA ILE A 335 -7.30 12.03 1.55
C ILE A 335 -7.18 12.89 2.81
N GLU A 336 -6.89 12.23 3.93
CA GLU A 336 -6.66 12.83 5.25
C GLU A 336 -5.18 12.92 5.61
N LEU A 337 -4.85 13.75 6.61
CA LEU A 337 -3.48 13.91 7.07
C LEU A 337 -2.93 12.61 7.68
N ASN A 338 -1.68 12.27 7.33
CA ASN A 338 -0.97 11.04 7.73
C ASN A 338 -1.60 9.73 7.25
N GLU A 339 -2.58 9.79 6.34
CA GLU A 339 -3.13 8.61 5.71
C GLU A 339 -2.11 7.94 4.76
N GLU A 340 -2.14 6.61 4.68
CA GLU A 340 -1.29 5.86 3.74
C GLU A 340 -1.92 5.85 2.34
N ILE A 341 -1.15 6.36 1.38
CA ILE A 341 -1.55 6.54 -0.01
C ILE A 341 -0.58 5.84 -0.95
N VAL A 342 -1.05 5.50 -2.14
CA VAL A 342 -0.21 4.99 -3.24
C VAL A 342 0.03 6.09 -4.26
N VAL A 343 1.28 6.22 -4.70
CA VAL A 343 1.69 7.19 -5.71
C VAL A 343 1.89 6.44 -7.01
N VAL A 344 1.21 6.87 -8.07
CA VAL A 344 1.11 6.15 -9.33
C VAL A 344 1.57 6.99 -10.52
N THR A 345 2.10 6.33 -11.54
CA THR A 345 2.37 6.97 -12.84
C THR A 345 1.07 7.18 -13.62
N THR A 346 1.14 7.95 -14.70
CA THR A 346 0.05 8.09 -15.67
C THR A 346 -0.32 6.77 -16.38
N LYS A 347 0.58 5.78 -16.34
CA LYS A 347 0.41 4.43 -16.90
C LYS A 347 -0.15 3.44 -15.89
N GLY A 348 -0.36 3.86 -14.65
CA GLY A 348 -0.92 3.02 -13.58
C GLY A 348 0.10 2.17 -12.82
N GLU A 349 1.40 2.45 -12.96
CA GLU A 349 2.45 1.75 -12.22
C GLU A 349 2.56 2.31 -10.81
N ALA A 350 2.78 1.45 -9.82
CA ALA A 350 2.99 1.90 -8.45
C ALA A 350 4.45 2.35 -8.24
N ILE A 351 4.63 3.63 -7.93
CA ILE A 351 5.96 4.22 -7.71
C ILE A 351 6.39 3.98 -6.26
N CYS A 352 5.54 4.38 -5.31
CA CYS A 352 5.83 4.26 -3.89
C CYS A 352 4.55 4.28 -3.04
N LEU A 353 4.68 3.79 -1.81
CA LEU A 353 3.77 4.06 -0.71
C LEU A 353 4.25 5.31 0.02
N ALA A 354 3.33 6.22 0.32
CA ALA A 354 3.61 7.48 0.97
C ALA A 354 2.58 7.78 2.07
N LEU A 355 2.95 8.66 2.99
CA LEU A 355 2.05 9.23 3.98
C LEU A 355 1.68 10.64 3.52
N ALA A 356 0.38 10.92 3.43
CA ALA A 356 -0.13 12.22 3.05
C ALA A 356 0.21 13.29 4.09
N LEU A 357 0.79 14.40 3.66
CA LEU A 357 1.08 15.58 4.49
C LEU A 357 0.12 16.74 4.19
N MET A 358 -0.72 16.59 3.17
CA MET A 358 -1.77 17.54 2.80
C MET A 358 -3.09 16.79 2.67
N THR A 359 -4.17 17.44 3.09
CA THR A 359 -5.53 16.95 2.84
C THR A 359 -5.96 17.28 1.42
N THR A 360 -7.04 16.64 0.96
CA THR A 360 -7.63 16.88 -0.37
C THR A 360 -7.95 18.36 -0.60
N SER A 361 -8.51 19.05 0.40
CA SER A 361 -8.86 20.47 0.32
C SER A 361 -7.62 21.35 0.25
N THR A 362 -6.59 21.06 1.04
CA THR A 362 -5.33 21.81 0.99
C THR A 362 -4.63 21.64 -0.36
N MET A 363 -4.63 20.44 -0.93
CA MET A 363 -4.04 20.15 -2.25
C MET A 363 -4.73 20.90 -3.39
N ALA A 364 -6.03 21.21 -3.24
CA ALA A 364 -6.80 21.93 -4.24
C ALA A 364 -6.51 23.44 -4.23
N VAL A 365 -6.23 24.02 -3.06
CA VAL A 365 -6.08 25.49 -2.88
C VAL A 365 -4.62 25.94 -2.91
N THR A 366 -3.70 25.17 -2.33
CA THR A 366 -2.30 25.61 -2.19
C THR A 366 -1.54 25.56 -3.52
N ASP A 367 -0.55 26.44 -3.71
CA ASP A 367 0.29 26.45 -4.92
C ASP A 367 1.64 25.79 -4.75
N HIS A 368 2.13 25.72 -3.51
CA HIS A 368 3.43 25.19 -3.14
C HIS A 368 3.34 24.30 -1.91
N GLY A 369 4.26 23.35 -1.79
CA GLY A 369 4.45 22.54 -0.58
C GLY A 369 4.66 21.06 -0.85
N VAL A 370 4.87 20.33 0.25
CA VAL A 370 5.08 18.88 0.24
C VAL A 370 3.74 18.18 0.41
N VAL A 371 3.33 17.41 -0.58
CA VAL A 371 2.08 16.67 -0.61
C VAL A 371 2.17 15.40 0.23
N ALA A 372 3.28 14.67 0.09
CA ALA A 372 3.44 13.40 0.78
C ALA A 372 4.91 13.06 1.06
N LYS A 373 5.11 12.36 2.17
CA LYS A 373 6.41 11.80 2.58
C LYS A 373 6.46 10.32 2.20
N ILE A 374 7.53 9.92 1.52
CA ILE A 374 7.72 8.51 1.12
C ILE A 374 7.86 7.63 2.36
N LYS A 375 7.10 6.53 2.37
CA LYS A 375 7.21 5.44 3.34
C LYS A 375 8.02 4.28 2.77
N ARG A 376 7.76 3.90 1.51
CA ARG A 376 8.49 2.82 0.81
C ARG A 376 8.45 3.01 -0.70
N VAL A 377 9.60 3.01 -1.35
CA VAL A 377 9.72 3.00 -2.82
C VAL A 377 9.52 1.57 -3.34
N ILE A 378 8.76 1.43 -4.42
CA ILE A 378 8.46 0.15 -5.09
C ILE A 378 9.13 0.08 -6.45
N MET A 379 9.01 1.14 -7.25
CA MET A 379 9.58 1.22 -8.59
C MET A 379 11.11 1.29 -8.56
N GLU A 380 11.74 0.62 -9.53
CA GLU A 380 13.20 0.64 -9.69
C GLU A 380 13.73 2.02 -10.07
N ARG A 381 14.93 2.32 -9.59
CA ARG A 381 15.62 3.56 -9.94
C ARG A 381 15.96 3.55 -11.42
N ASP A 382 15.89 4.72 -12.05
CA ASP A 382 16.21 4.92 -13.46
C ASP A 382 15.28 4.17 -14.47
N THR A 383 14.14 3.63 -14.03
CA THR A 383 13.04 3.21 -14.92
C THR A 383 12.57 4.37 -15.81
N TYR A 384 12.54 5.57 -15.25
CA TYR A 384 12.28 6.83 -15.95
C TYR A 384 13.55 7.68 -15.97
N ALA A 385 13.74 8.49 -17.01
CA ALA A 385 14.88 9.37 -17.15
C ALA A 385 14.91 10.48 -16.10
N ARG A 386 16.13 10.89 -15.76
CA ARG A 386 16.38 11.98 -14.81
C ARG A 386 15.99 13.31 -15.46
N LYS A 387 14.83 13.85 -15.05
CA LYS A 387 14.32 15.15 -15.53
C LYS A 387 14.31 16.26 -14.48
N TRP A 388 14.79 16.00 -13.26
CA TRP A 388 14.99 17.07 -12.29
C TRP A 388 16.04 18.08 -12.79
N CYS A 389 15.98 19.33 -12.31
CA CYS A 389 16.90 20.42 -12.69
C CYS A 389 16.89 20.84 -14.17
N LEU A 390 15.96 20.35 -15.01
CA LEU A 390 15.79 20.76 -16.41
C LEU A 390 14.57 21.67 -16.66
N GLY A 391 13.84 22.03 -15.59
CA GLY A 391 12.68 22.91 -15.69
C GLY A 391 13.05 24.36 -16.03
N PRO A 392 12.09 25.19 -16.48
CA PRO A 392 12.34 26.57 -16.90
C PRO A 392 13.07 27.42 -15.85
N VAL A 393 12.70 27.23 -14.57
CA VAL A 393 13.31 27.94 -13.44
C VAL A 393 14.73 27.42 -13.16
N ALA A 394 14.95 26.11 -13.22
CA ALA A 394 16.27 25.51 -13.00
C ALA A 394 17.24 25.85 -14.13
N SER A 395 16.78 25.84 -15.38
CA SER A 395 17.55 26.29 -16.55
C SER A 395 17.89 27.77 -16.46
N LYS A 396 16.94 28.64 -16.05
CA LYS A 396 17.21 30.06 -15.78
C LYS A 396 18.22 30.25 -14.64
N LYS A 397 18.11 29.48 -13.55
CA LYS A 397 19.08 29.50 -12.44
C LYS A 397 20.47 29.13 -12.93
N LYS A 398 20.60 28.07 -13.73
CA LYS A 398 21.88 27.63 -14.30
C LYS A 398 22.47 28.66 -15.27
N ALA A 399 21.63 29.29 -16.09
CA ALA A 399 22.02 30.40 -16.95
C ALA A 399 22.51 31.61 -16.14
N MET A 400 21.81 31.99 -15.06
CA MET A 400 22.21 33.09 -14.19
C MET A 400 23.51 32.81 -13.42
N ILE A 401 23.75 31.55 -13.01
CA ILE A 401 25.03 31.13 -12.43
C ILE A 401 26.15 31.27 -13.48
N SER A 402 25.91 30.82 -14.73
CA SER A 402 26.90 30.98 -15.81
C SER A 402 27.17 32.44 -16.19
N GLN A 403 26.17 33.31 -16.02
CA GLN A 403 26.28 34.76 -16.25
C GLN A 403 26.86 35.52 -15.04
N GLY A 404 27.18 34.84 -13.93
CA GLY A 404 27.71 35.47 -12.72
C GLY A 404 26.72 36.36 -11.96
N LEU A 405 25.42 36.28 -12.28
CA LEU A 405 24.34 37.01 -11.58
C LEU A 405 23.98 36.34 -10.25
N LEU A 406 24.27 35.04 -10.13
CA LEU A 406 24.15 34.23 -8.91
C LEU A 406 25.51 33.64 -8.53
N ASP A 407 25.71 33.35 -7.25
CA ASP A 407 26.92 32.67 -6.78
C ASP A 407 27.05 31.23 -7.32
N LYS A 408 28.23 30.60 -7.17
CA LYS A 408 28.51 29.19 -7.53
C LYS A 408 27.52 28.21 -6.90
N TYR A 409 26.95 28.54 -5.74
CA TYR A 409 25.93 27.76 -5.05
C TYR A 409 24.49 28.17 -5.39
N GLY A 410 24.30 29.13 -6.29
CA GLY A 410 23.00 29.60 -6.74
C GLY A 410 22.26 30.51 -5.75
N LYS A 411 23.01 31.13 -4.81
CA LYS A 411 22.49 32.12 -3.86
C LYS A 411 22.48 33.53 -4.48
N PRO A 412 21.56 34.41 -4.06
CA PRO A 412 21.50 35.79 -4.55
C PRO A 412 22.73 36.60 -4.12
N ASN A 413 23.45 37.17 -5.09
CA ASN A 413 24.48 38.20 -4.88
C ASN A 413 23.91 39.60 -5.15
N GLU A 414 24.73 40.64 -4.98
CA GLU A 414 24.38 42.04 -5.26
C GLU A 414 23.89 42.28 -6.70
N LYS A 415 24.37 41.45 -7.66
CA LYS A 415 24.00 41.50 -9.08
C LYS A 415 22.71 40.77 -9.42
N THR A 416 22.01 40.20 -8.43
CA THR A 416 20.78 39.42 -8.68
C THR A 416 19.59 40.36 -8.88
N PRO A 417 18.80 40.21 -9.96
CA PRO A 417 17.58 40.99 -10.17
C PRO A 417 16.59 40.85 -9.00
N ALA A 418 15.97 41.95 -8.58
CA ALA A 418 15.05 41.97 -7.42
C ALA A 418 13.88 40.97 -7.55
N GLY A 419 13.37 40.75 -8.77
CA GLY A 419 12.28 39.80 -9.04
C GLY A 419 12.64 38.31 -8.89
N TRP A 420 13.92 37.94 -8.79
CA TRP A 420 14.32 36.54 -8.53
C TRP A 420 14.12 36.14 -7.07
N ARG A 421 14.28 37.10 -6.13
CA ARG A 421 14.12 36.86 -4.69
C ARG A 421 12.69 36.58 -4.28
N SER A 422 11.70 37.16 -4.97
CA SER A 422 10.28 36.97 -4.69
C SER A 422 9.68 35.71 -5.33
N ALA A 423 10.29 35.20 -6.40
CA ALA A 423 9.75 34.07 -7.18
C ALA A 423 10.35 32.70 -6.81
N TYR A 424 11.48 32.66 -6.10
CA TYR A 424 12.21 31.42 -5.80
C TYR A 424 12.19 31.10 -4.31
N TYR A 425 11.40 30.07 -3.93
CA TYR A 425 11.43 29.47 -2.59
C TYR A 425 12.39 28.29 -2.56
N ASP A 426 13.48 28.41 -1.79
CA ASP A 426 14.42 27.30 -1.61
C ASP A 426 13.90 26.31 -0.55
N LEU A 427 13.40 25.17 -1.00
CA LEU A 427 12.80 24.13 -0.14
C LEU A 427 13.85 23.30 0.63
N SER A 428 15.15 23.53 0.40
CA SER A 428 16.24 22.92 1.19
C SER A 428 16.54 23.65 2.49
N ASP A 429 16.07 24.89 2.67
CA ASP A 429 16.29 25.65 3.90
C ASP A 429 15.30 25.20 4.98
N THR A 430 15.81 24.51 5.99
CA THR A 430 15.07 24.10 7.20
C THR A 430 14.53 25.27 8.03
N ASN A 431 14.93 26.52 7.71
CA ASN A 431 14.54 27.73 8.44
C ASN A 431 13.22 28.36 7.95
N ALA A 432 12.60 27.86 6.89
CA ALA A 432 11.36 28.44 6.34
C ALA A 432 10.14 28.30 7.28
N ASN A 433 10.19 27.46 8.32
CA ASN A 433 9.12 27.37 9.32
C ASN A 433 9.06 28.57 10.29
N ASN A 434 10.09 29.42 10.35
CA ASN A 434 10.08 30.59 11.24
C ASN A 434 9.47 31.86 10.61
N CYS A 435 9.36 31.95 9.28
CA CYS A 435 8.82 33.16 8.63
C CYS A 435 7.29 33.30 8.78
N ASN A 436 6.55 32.20 8.94
CA ASN A 436 5.09 32.26 9.18
C ASN A 436 4.74 32.67 10.62
N GLN A 437 5.64 32.53 11.60
CA GLN A 437 5.39 33.00 12.97
C GLN A 437 5.70 34.50 13.15
N ALA A 438 6.53 35.09 12.29
CA ALA A 438 6.85 36.51 12.34
C ALA A 438 5.72 37.37 11.75
N SER A 439 5.19 36.97 10.59
CA SER A 439 4.09 37.68 9.90
C SER A 439 2.76 37.62 10.67
N LEU A 440 2.42 36.47 11.30
CA LEU A 440 1.26 36.36 12.18
C LEU A 440 1.40 37.14 13.51
N LYS A 441 2.62 37.51 13.92
CA LYS A 441 2.87 38.35 15.10
C LYS A 441 2.92 39.84 14.77
N GLU A 442 3.18 40.22 13.53
CA GLU A 442 3.09 41.62 13.07
C GLU A 442 1.62 41.98 12.82
N GLU A 443 0.84 41.13 12.14
CA GLU A 443 -0.60 41.38 11.94
C GLU A 443 -1.39 41.45 13.26
N LYS A 444 -1.02 40.67 14.28
CA LYS A 444 -1.63 40.78 15.62
C LYS A 444 -1.23 42.05 16.37
N ARG A 445 0.00 42.54 16.18
CA ARG A 445 0.49 43.77 16.82
C ARG A 445 -0.10 45.02 16.17
N ASP A 446 -0.27 45.02 14.86
CA ASP A 446 -0.89 46.12 14.12
C ASP A 446 -2.41 46.20 14.41
N HIS A 447 -3.08 45.04 14.57
CA HIS A 447 -4.50 45.00 14.91
C HIS A 447 -4.79 45.39 16.38
N GLU A 448 -3.87 45.12 17.31
CA GLU A 448 -3.94 45.60 18.71
C GLU A 448 -3.60 47.09 18.82
N ASN A 449 -2.65 47.60 18.02
CA ASN A 449 -2.34 49.03 17.97
C ASN A 449 -3.49 49.86 17.39
N GLU A 450 -4.12 49.42 16.29
CA GLU A 450 -5.29 50.11 15.72
C GLU A 450 -6.50 50.15 16.68
N GLN A 451 -6.70 49.11 17.49
CA GLN A 451 -7.76 49.11 18.51
C GLN A 451 -7.42 50.02 19.69
N SER A 452 -6.14 50.13 20.07
CA SER A 452 -5.69 51.04 21.12
C SER A 452 -5.77 52.53 20.72
N GLU A 453 -5.50 52.85 19.44
CA GLU A 453 -5.65 54.20 18.89
C GLU A 453 -7.12 54.59 18.71
N LYS A 454 -7.99 53.66 18.28
CA LYS A 454 -9.44 53.91 18.23
C LYS A 454 -10.06 54.12 19.62
N LYS A 455 -9.52 53.48 20.67
CA LYS A 455 -9.97 53.66 22.06
C LYS A 455 -9.51 55.01 22.62
N ARG A 456 -8.26 55.42 22.33
CA ARG A 456 -7.73 56.75 22.70
C ARG A 456 -8.44 57.90 21.99
N ARG A 457 -8.81 57.76 20.71
CA ARG A 457 -9.60 58.79 20.01
C ARG A 457 -11.01 58.95 20.58
N LYS A 458 -11.62 57.87 21.07
CA LYS A 458 -12.95 57.90 21.69
C LYS A 458 -12.97 58.50 23.10
N GLU A 459 -11.86 58.43 23.84
CA GLU A 459 -11.72 59.07 25.15
C GLU A 459 -11.45 60.58 25.03
N VAL A 460 -10.72 61.01 23.99
CA VAL A 460 -10.45 62.44 23.72
C VAL A 460 -11.67 63.20 23.18
N GLU A 461 -12.55 62.56 22.41
CA GLU A 461 -13.83 63.16 21.97
C GLU A 461 -14.88 63.26 23.10
N SER A 462 -14.67 62.57 24.23
CA SER A 462 -15.60 62.58 25.38
C SER A 462 -15.25 63.61 26.47
N SER A 463 -14.11 64.31 26.36
CA SER A 463 -13.63 65.28 27.34
C SER A 463 -13.83 66.75 26.95
N ASP A 464 -14.42 67.04 25.78
CA ASP A 464 -14.55 68.41 25.23
C ASP A 464 -16.01 68.92 25.13
N SER A 465 -16.94 68.34 25.90
CA SER A 465 -18.33 68.83 25.96
C SER A 465 -18.92 68.80 27.38
N SER A 466 -18.37 69.62 28.29
CA SER A 466 -19.10 70.06 29.49
C SER A 466 -18.45 71.28 30.15
N SER A 467 -18.63 72.46 29.56
CA SER A 467 -18.60 73.73 30.28
C SER A 467 -19.48 74.72 29.53
N ASP A 468 -20.70 74.91 30.01
CA ASP A 468 -21.44 76.19 30.03
C ASP A 468 -22.84 75.98 30.60
N GLY A 469 -23.17 76.69 31.68
CA GLY A 469 -24.54 76.84 32.17
C GLY A 469 -24.69 77.04 33.69
N GLU A 470 -24.71 78.31 34.08
CA GLU A 470 -25.50 78.93 35.17
C GLU A 470 -24.73 79.53 36.38
N SER A 471 -24.60 80.86 36.36
CA SER A 471 -24.74 81.71 37.54
C SER A 471 -25.36 83.06 37.12
N GLU A 472 -26.49 83.37 37.76
CA GLU A 472 -27.35 84.59 37.73
C GLU A 472 -28.48 84.67 36.69
#